data_AF-A0A843C3K9-F1
#
_entry.id   AF-A0A843C3K9-F1
#
_cell.length_a   1.000
_cell.length_b   1.000
_cell.length_c   1.000
_cell.angle_alpha   90.00
_cell.angle_beta   90.00
_cell.angle_gamma   90.00
#
_symmetry.space_group_name_H-M   'P 1'
#
loop_
_entity.id
_entity.type
_entity.pdbx_description
1 polymer ?
#
loop_
_entity_poly.entity_id
_entity_poly.type
_entity_poly.pdbx_seq_one_letter_code
_entity_poly.pdbx_strand_id
1 'polypeptide(L)' 'MLRKLFLQNNQIHSLPGELLELKLLEEIHLDFRTTMHKKTIGVLTQLESRGCKVKNDYNRR' A
#
# COMPACT_ATOMS: atom_id res chain seq x y z
N MET A 1 15.89 7.76 0.43
CA MET A 1 15.22 6.67 1.19
C MET A 1 13.75 7.01 1.30
N LEU A 2 12.84 6.10 0.91
CA LEU A 2 11.39 6.35 0.94
C LEU A 2 10.79 5.75 2.21
N ARG A 3 10.08 6.58 3.00
CA ARG A 3 9.45 6.18 4.27
C ARG A 3 7.93 6.14 4.22
N LYS A 4 7.32 6.97 3.38
CA LYS A 4 5.86 7.06 3.24
C LYS A 4 5.47 7.07 1.78
N LEU A 5 4.44 6.31 1.43
CA LEU A 5 3.92 6.22 0.07
C LEU A 5 2.41 6.49 0.09
N PHE A 6 1.98 7.49 -0.69
CA PHE A 6 0.58 7.92 -0.77
C PHE A 6 0.05 7.61 -2.16
N LEU A 7 -0.94 6.73 -2.24
CA LEU A 7 -1.52 6.27 -3.50
C LEU A 7 -3.04 6.44 -3.56
N GLN A 8 -3.65 7.04 -2.53
CA GLN A 8 -5.07 7.38 -2.52
C GLN A 8 -5.48 8.20 -3.75
N ASN A 9 -6.76 8.13 -4.13
CA ASN A 9 -7.34 8.74 -5.33
C ASN A 9 -6.78 8.24 -6.67
N ASN A 10 -6.18 7.05 -6.71
CA ASN A 10 -5.80 6.38 -7.94
C ASN A 10 -6.65 5.14 -8.21
N GLN A 11 -6.76 4.77 -9.48
CA GLN A 11 -7.42 3.54 -9.94
C GLN A 11 -6.43 2.36 -9.92
N ILE A 12 -5.85 2.08 -8.75
CA ILE A 12 -4.82 1.06 -8.59
C ILE A 12 -5.48 -0.30 -8.42
N HIS A 13 -5.39 -1.14 -9.44
CA HIS A 13 -5.92 -2.51 -9.39
C HIS A 13 -4.92 -3.53 -8.85
N SER A 14 -3.63 -3.18 -8.81
CA SER A 14 -2.56 -4.07 -8.33
C SER A 14 -1.41 -3.29 -7.74
N LEU A 15 -0.79 -3.84 -6.70
CA LEU A 15 0.49 -3.36 -6.21
C LEU A 15 1.64 -4.23 -6.75
N PRO A 16 2.72 -3.62 -7.27
CA PRO A 16 3.89 -4.36 -7.73
C PRO A 16 4.63 -5.02 -6.55
N GLY A 17 5.25 -6.17 -6.80
CA GLY A 17 6.05 -6.88 -5.79
C GLY A 17 7.31 -6.10 -5.40
N GLU A 18 7.78 -5.22 -6.29
CA GLU A 18 8.92 -4.33 -6.12
C GLU A 18 8.76 -3.36 -4.93
N LEU A 19 7.54 -3.13 -4.45
CA LEU A 19 7.32 -2.39 -3.19
C LEU A 19 7.98 -3.08 -1.99
N LEU A 20 8.21 -4.39 -2.06
CA LEU A 20 8.90 -5.16 -1.04
C LEU A 20 10.41 -4.89 -0.98
N GLU A 21 10.97 -4.21 -1.99
CA GLU A 21 12.36 -3.76 -1.99
C GLU A 21 12.55 -2.42 -1.26
N LEU A 22 11.45 -1.71 -0.95
CA LEU A 22 11.47 -0.50 -0.14
C LEU A 22 11.63 -0.84 1.35
N LYS A 23 12.82 -1.29 1.76
CA LYS A 23 13.11 -1.77 3.13
C LYS A 23 12.87 -0.75 4.24
N LEU A 24 12.77 0.53 3.90
CA LEU A 24 12.56 1.65 4.84
C LEU A 24 11.14 2.23 4.77
N LEU A 25 10.23 1.60 4.02
CA LEU A 25 8.85 2.03 3.93
C LEU A 25 8.14 1.72 5.26
N GLU A 26 7.67 2.77 5.93
CA GLU A 26 7.00 2.70 7.21
C GLU A 26 5.49 2.84 7.08
N GLU A 27 5.00 3.59 6.09
CA GLU A 27 3.57 3.84 5.89
C GLU A 27 3.19 3.80 4.41
N ILE A 28 2.10 3.12 4.08
CA ILE A 28 1.46 3.16 2.76
C ILE A 28 -0.01 3.52 2.92
N HIS A 29 -0.47 4.50 2.16
CA HIS A 29 -1.83 5.03 2.20
C HIS A 29 -2.54 4.72 0.88
N LEU A 30 -3.67 4.02 0.96
CA LEU A 30 -4.41 3.46 -0.18
C LEU A 30 -5.91 3.76 -0.06
N ASP A 31 -6.64 3.59 -1.16
CA ASP A 31 -8.10 3.43 -1.14
C ASP A 31 -8.42 1.94 -1.29
N PHE A 32 -8.93 1.32 -0.23
CA PHE A 32 -9.21 -0.11 -0.24
C PHE A 32 -10.31 -0.51 -1.23
N ARG A 33 -11.19 0.42 -1.66
CA ARG A 33 -12.20 0.10 -2.68
C ARG A 33 -11.60 -0.31 -4.00
N THR A 34 -10.52 0.35 -4.40
CA THR A 34 -9.89 0.13 -5.71
C THR A 34 -8.74 -0.86 -5.60
N THR A 35 -8.11 -0.93 -4.42
CA THR A 35 -6.81 -1.60 -4.25
C THR A 35 -6.91 -3.06 -3.79
N MET A 36 -8.02 -3.49 -3.17
CA MET A 36 -8.19 -4.83 -2.58
C MET A 36 -8.44 -5.96 -3.60
N HIS A 37 -7.43 -6.32 -4.38
CA HIS A 37 -7.42 -7.47 -5.29
C HIS A 37 -6.47 -8.57 -4.78
N LYS A 38 -6.66 -9.84 -5.20
CA LYS A 38 -5.82 -10.98 -4.76
C LYS A 38 -4.31 -10.71 -4.86
N LYS A 39 -3.86 -10.08 -5.96
CA LYS A 39 -2.44 -9.74 -6.18
C LYS A 39 -1.92 -8.68 -5.18
N THR A 40 -2.79 -7.78 -4.76
CA THR A 40 -2.47 -6.70 -3.83
C THR A 40 -2.39 -7.19 -2.38
N ILE A 41 -3.27 -8.13 -1.99
CA ILE A 41 -3.32 -8.68 -0.63
C ILE A 41 -1.97 -9.27 -0.24
N GLY A 42 -1.33 -10.06 -1.12
CA GLY A 42 -0.03 -10.67 -0.83
C GLY A 42 1.10 -9.66 -0.60
N VAL A 43 1.12 -8.54 -1.33
CA VAL A 43 2.10 -7.47 -1.12
C VAL A 43 1.83 -6.74 0.19
N LEU A 44 0.56 -6.42 0.49
CA LEU A 44 0.19 -5.73 1.72
C LEU A 44 0.49 -6.55 2.97
N THR A 45 0.14 -7.83 2.98
CA THR A 45 0.46 -8.74 4.10
C THR A 45 1.97 -8.81 4.36
N GLN A 46 2.80 -8.82 3.31
CA GLN A 46 4.26 -8.81 3.45
C GLN A 46 4.82 -7.46 3.91
N LEU A 47 4.18 -6.34 3.56
CA LEU A 47 4.55 -5.03 4.08
C LEU A 47 4.22 -4.94 5.58
N GLU A 48 3.02 -5.36 5.96
CA GLU A 48 2.56 -5.38 7.35
C GLU A 48 3.42 -6.30 8.23
N SER A 49 3.80 -7.48 7.74
CA SER A 49 4.65 -8.42 8.51
C SER A 49 6.04 -7.88 8.83
N ARG A 50 6.50 -6.86 8.10
CA ARG A 50 7.77 -6.16 8.32
C ARG A 50 7.61 -4.87 9.13
N GLY A 51 6.39 -4.57 9.59
CA GLY A 51 6.07 -3.39 10.40
C GLY A 51 5.64 -2.14 9.62
N CYS A 52 5.45 -2.24 8.30
CA CYS A 52 4.88 -1.13 7.52
C CYS A 52 3.38 -1.00 7.80
N LYS A 53 2.92 0.21 8.13
CA LYS A 53 1.51 0.50 8.40
C LYS A 53 0.76 0.68 7.08
N VAL A 54 -0.26 -0.14 6.84
CA VAL A 54 -1.19 0.04 5.72
C VAL A 54 -2.39 0.85 6.22
N LYS A 55 -2.61 2.02 5.62
CA LYS A 55 -3.72 2.92 5.96
C LYS A 55 -4.71 3.02 4.82
N ASN A 56 -5.99 2.95 5.17
CA ASN A 56 -7.07 3.24 4.25
C ASN A 56 -7.48 4.70 4.41
N ASP A 57 -6.93 5.54 3.55
CA ASP A 57 -7.21 6.97 3.59
C ASP A 57 -8.20 7.30 2.48
N TYR A 58 -9.46 7.31 2.88
CA TYR A 58 -10.53 7.80 2.04
C TYR A 58 -10.52 9.32 2.06
N ASN A 59 -10.31 9.96 0.91
CA ASN A 59 -10.65 11.37 0.80
C ASN A 59 -12.18 11.50 0.91
N ARG A 60 -12.65 11.87 2.10
CA ARG A 60 -13.94 12.56 2.23
C ARG A 60 -13.71 13.93 1.58
N ARG A 61 -14.25 14.10 0.38
CA ARG A 61 -14.48 15.44 -0.18
C ARG A 61 -15.40 16.22 0.74
#